data_AF-A0A310S4L3-F1
#
_entry.id   AF-A0A310S4L3-F1
#
_cell.length_a   1.000
_cell.length_b   1.000
_cell.length_c   1.000
_cell.angle_alpha   90.00
_cell.angle_beta   90.00
_cell.angle_gamma   90.00
#
_symmetry.space_group_name_H-M   'P 1'
#
loop_
_entity.id
_entity.type
_entity.pdbx_description
1 polymer ?
#
loop_
_entity_poly.entity_id
_entity_poly.type
_entity_poly.pdbx_seq_one_letter_code
_entity_poly.pdbx_strand_id
1 'polypeptide(L)'
;MPCPPGLIYEDKMSSCVWPADASRLCENVKRDVLDDGFVCPDGDVPGPLGRILPHPTYPHPEDCAKFYICKNGVVPQKGQCEPGTVYSEDSFKCMDPENVPGCEDYYKNKN
;
A
#
# COMPACT_ATOMS: atom_id res chain seq x y z
N MET A 1 -18.19 18.87 25.39
CA MET A 1 -18.76 17.55 25.07
C MET A 1 -17.91 16.92 23.98
N PRO A 2 -17.51 15.64 24.09
CA PRO A 2 -16.87 14.94 22.98
C PRO A 2 -17.90 14.72 21.84
N CYS A 3 -17.43 14.71 20.59
CA CYS A 3 -18.28 14.41 19.43
C CYS A 3 -18.88 13.00 19.53
N PRO A 4 -20.03 12.76 18.88
CA PRO A 4 -20.53 11.41 18.67
C PRO A 4 -19.46 10.50 18.05
N PRO A 5 -19.46 9.19 18.34
CA PRO A 5 -18.50 8.25 17.76
C PRO A 5 -18.46 8.34 16.24
N GLY A 6 -17.25 8.47 15.67
CA GLY A 6 -17.02 8.56 14.23
C GLY A 6 -17.05 9.98 13.64
N LEU A 7 -17.34 11.01 14.44
CA LEU A 7 -17.25 12.40 14.01
C LEU A 7 -16.01 13.11 14.57
N ILE A 8 -15.53 14.07 13.79
CA ILE A 8 -14.32 14.83 14.02
C ILE A 8 -14.73 16.28 14.29
N TYR A 9 -14.32 16.85 15.43
CA TYR A 9 -14.59 18.26 15.72
C TYR A 9 -13.74 19.16 14.82
N GLU A 10 -14.37 20.01 14.01
CA GLU A 10 -13.71 20.99 13.16
C GLU A 10 -13.79 22.38 13.79
N ASP A 11 -12.64 22.95 14.14
CA ASP A 11 -12.55 24.22 14.86
C ASP A 11 -13.12 25.39 14.03
N LYS A 12 -12.89 25.40 12.71
CA LYS A 12 -13.39 26.47 11.81
C LYS A 12 -14.91 26.53 11.73
N MET A 13 -15.58 25.37 11.79
CA MET A 13 -17.03 25.27 11.72
C MET A 13 -17.66 25.13 13.11
N SER A 14 -16.83 25.03 14.16
CA SER A 14 -17.23 24.77 15.55
C SER A 14 -18.24 23.61 15.66
N SER A 15 -18.06 22.58 14.83
CA SER A 15 -19.04 21.51 14.63
C SER A 15 -18.36 20.15 14.48
N CYS A 16 -19.09 19.08 14.81
CA CYS A 16 -18.67 17.71 14.56
C CYS A 16 -19.00 17.34 13.12
N VAL A 17 -17.98 17.19 12.27
CA VAL A 17 -18.11 16.85 10.85
C VAL A 17 -17.63 15.41 10.60
N TRP A 18 -17.97 14.88 9.43
CA TRP A 18 -17.41 13.59 9.00
C TRP A 18 -15.90 13.71 8.76
N PRO A 19 -15.13 12.62 8.93
CA PRO A 19 -13.70 12.63 8.67
C PRO A 19 -13.30 13.11 7.27
N ALA A 20 -14.15 12.86 6.27
CA ALA A 20 -13.94 13.30 4.89
C ALA A 20 -14.10 14.82 4.70
N ASP A 21 -14.87 15.48 5.58
CA ASP A 21 -15.18 16.91 5.52
C ASP A 21 -14.35 17.73 6.52
N ALA A 22 -13.58 17.06 7.38
CA ALA A 22 -12.70 17.71 8.33
C ALA A 22 -11.54 18.36 7.58
N SER A 23 -11.35 19.66 7.79
CA SER A 23 -10.18 20.40 7.30
C SER A 23 -8.93 20.01 8.07
N ARG A 24 -9.07 19.53 9.31
CA ARG A 24 -8.00 18.78 9.97
C ARG A 24 -7.86 17.40 9.32
N LEU A 25 -7.05 17.34 8.27
CA LEU A 25 -6.37 16.10 7.92
C LEU A 25 -5.63 15.65 9.18
N CYS A 26 -5.72 14.37 9.55
CA CYS A 26 -4.82 13.82 10.55
C CYS A 26 -3.40 13.97 10.00
N GLU A 27 -2.72 15.10 10.27
CA GLU A 27 -1.37 15.43 9.77
C GLU A 27 -0.27 14.48 10.26
N ASN A 28 -0.64 13.44 11.00
CA ASN A 28 0.26 12.44 11.52
C ASN A 28 -0.43 11.09 11.43
N VAL A 29 -0.77 10.66 10.22
CA VAL A 29 -1.08 9.24 10.05
C VAL A 29 0.21 8.50 10.34
N LYS A 30 0.31 7.95 11.56
CA LYS A 30 1.47 7.20 12.02
C LYS A 30 1.62 6.02 11.07
N ARG A 31 2.61 6.09 10.18
CA ARG A 31 2.90 5.00 9.25
C ARG A 31 3.61 3.92 10.02
N ASP A 32 3.10 2.71 9.87
CA ASP A 32 3.77 1.56 10.45
C ASP A 32 5.02 1.25 9.62
N VAL A 33 6.03 0.72 10.29
CA VAL A 33 7.29 0.29 9.69
C VAL A 33 7.37 -1.21 9.90
N LEU A 34 7.65 -1.98 8.85
CA LEU A 34 7.89 -3.42 9.03
C LEU A 34 9.26 -3.70 9.63
N ASP A 35 9.47 -4.94 10.04
CA ASP A 35 10.72 -5.43 10.61
C ASP A 35 11.94 -5.28 9.68
N ASP A 36 11.70 -5.26 8.36
CA ASP A 36 12.70 -5.03 7.31
C ASP A 36 12.86 -3.53 6.95
N GLY A 37 12.20 -2.63 7.69
CA GLY A 37 12.31 -1.19 7.52
C GLY A 37 11.44 -0.61 6.41
N PHE A 38 10.62 -1.42 5.73
CA PHE A 38 9.72 -0.92 4.69
C PHE A 38 8.61 -0.04 5.28
N VAL A 39 8.34 1.09 4.61
CA VAL A 39 7.27 2.04 4.92
C VAL A 39 6.50 2.34 3.65
N CYS A 40 5.18 2.48 3.75
CA CYS A 40 4.36 2.88 2.63
C CYS A 40 4.76 4.27 2.12
N PRO A 41 5.05 4.41 0.81
CA PRO A 41 5.33 5.70 0.21
C PRO A 41 4.18 6.68 0.38
N ASP A 42 4.51 7.96 0.56
CA ASP A 42 3.57 9.06 0.52
C ASP A 42 3.08 9.28 -0.92
N GLY A 43 1.76 9.39 -1.08
CA GLY A 43 1.13 9.82 -2.34
C GLY A 43 0.10 8.85 -2.88
N ASP A 44 -0.73 9.38 -3.78
CA ASP A 44 -1.72 8.60 -4.51
C ASP A 44 -1.02 7.79 -5.60
N VAL A 45 -1.16 6.48 -5.56
CA VAL A 45 -0.64 5.60 -6.61
C VAL A 45 -1.71 5.43 -7.69
N PRO A 46 -1.46 5.89 -8.92
CA PRO A 46 -2.37 5.64 -10.02
C PRO A 46 -2.33 4.16 -10.40
N GLY A 47 -3.47 3.50 -10.27
CA GLY A 47 -3.67 2.14 -10.74
C GLY A 47 -4.11 2.06 -12.20
N PRO A 48 -4.54 0.86 -12.62
CA PRO A 48 -5.06 0.65 -13.96
C PRO A 48 -6.25 1.59 -14.23
N LEU A 49 -6.29 2.18 -15.42
CA LEU A 49 -7.34 3.13 -15.85
C LEU A 49 -7.34 4.48 -15.11
N GLY A 50 -6.23 4.86 -14.47
CA GLY A 50 -6.07 6.18 -13.84
C GLY A 50 -6.85 6.34 -12.53
N ARG A 51 -7.32 5.24 -11.93
CA ARG A 51 -7.96 5.26 -10.61
C ARG A 51 -6.90 5.19 -9.52
N ILE A 52 -7.06 5.98 -8.47
CA ILE A 52 -6.18 5.91 -7.30
C ILE A 52 -6.39 4.56 -6.61
N LEU A 53 -5.31 3.82 -6.38
CA LEU A 53 -5.36 2.55 -5.66
C LEU A 53 -5.53 2.82 -4.16
N PRO A 54 -6.62 2.36 -3.51
CA PRO A 54 -6.76 2.49 -2.07
C PRO A 54 -5.76 1.63 -1.31
N HIS A 55 -5.26 0.55 -1.94
CA HIS A 55 -4.27 -0.36 -1.38
C HIS A 55 -3.15 -0.59 -2.40
N PRO A 56 -2.21 0.37 -2.56
CA PRO A 56 -1.09 0.17 -3.47
C PRO A 56 -0.22 -1.00 -3.02
N THR A 57 0.38 -1.66 -4.00
CA THR A 57 1.29 -2.79 -3.78
C THR A 57 2.65 -2.48 -4.42
N TYR A 58 3.71 -3.00 -3.83
CA TYR A 58 5.09 -2.69 -4.22
C TYR A 58 5.96 -3.95 -4.24
N PRO A 59 6.90 -4.10 -5.18
CA PRO A 59 7.79 -5.25 -5.24
C PRO A 59 8.75 -5.30 -4.05
N HIS A 60 9.13 -6.50 -3.62
CA HIS A 60 10.17 -6.67 -2.60
C HIS A 60 11.57 -6.59 -3.25
N PRO A 61 12.52 -5.83 -2.68
CA PRO A 61 13.81 -5.56 -3.33
C PRO A 61 14.72 -6.79 -3.47
N GLU A 62 14.60 -7.76 -2.57
CA GLU A 62 15.46 -8.96 -2.56
C GLU A 62 14.74 -10.24 -3.01
N ASP A 63 13.41 -10.22 -3.17
CA ASP A 63 12.62 -11.45 -3.32
C ASP A 63 11.46 -11.23 -4.28
N CYS A 64 11.62 -11.62 -5.54
CA CYS A 64 10.61 -11.46 -6.58
C CYS A 64 9.26 -12.15 -6.27
N ALA A 65 9.25 -13.18 -5.41
CA ALA A 65 8.01 -13.85 -5.01
C ALA A 65 7.29 -13.11 -3.86
N LYS A 66 7.89 -12.07 -3.28
CA LYS A 66 7.31 -11.26 -2.20
C LYS A 66 6.99 -9.86 -2.68
N PHE A 67 6.04 -9.24 -2.00
CA PHE A 67 5.63 -7.86 -2.26
C PHE A 67 5.08 -7.24 -0.98
N TYR A 68 4.95 -5.92 -0.98
CA TYR A 68 4.34 -5.18 0.11
C TYR A 68 2.94 -4.70 -0.29
N ILE A 69 2.02 -4.69 0.67
CA ILE A 69 0.65 -4.20 0.52
C ILE A 69 0.48 -3.02 1.48
N CYS A 70 0.15 -1.87 0.94
CA CYS A 70 -0.06 -0.66 1.72
C CYS A 70 -1.54 -0.41 1.94
N LYS A 71 -2.10 -0.96 3.02
CA LYS A 71 -3.50 -0.75 3.34
C LYS A 71 -3.77 0.73 3.66
N ASN A 72 -4.65 1.33 2.87
CA ASN A 72 -4.96 2.77 2.87
C ASN A 72 -3.72 3.67 2.70
N GLY A 73 -2.65 3.16 2.07
CA GLY A 73 -1.38 3.90 1.92
C GLY A 73 -0.60 4.09 3.23
N VAL A 74 -0.98 3.41 4.32
CA VAL A 74 -0.47 3.71 5.68
C VAL A 74 0.11 2.50 6.37
N VAL A 75 -0.60 1.37 6.29
CA VAL A 75 -0.24 0.16 7.02
C VAL A 75 0.40 -0.81 6.02
N PRO A 76 1.73 -0.89 5.96
CA PRO A 76 2.40 -1.88 5.15
C PRO A 76 2.17 -3.30 5.70
N GLN A 77 2.06 -4.28 4.80
CA GLN A 77 1.94 -5.70 5.08
C GLN A 77 2.78 -6.50 4.08
N LYS A 78 3.31 -7.65 4.48
CA LYS A 78 4.01 -8.58 3.59
C LYS A 78 3.01 -9.48 2.86
N GLY A 79 3.10 -9.49 1.54
CA GLY A 79 2.42 -10.42 0.64
C GLY A 79 3.43 -11.38 0.00
N GLN A 80 2.93 -12.54 -0.42
CA GLN A 80 3.71 -13.53 -1.14
C GLN A 80 2.86 -14.13 -2.25
N CYS A 81 3.45 -14.26 -3.44
CA CYS A 81 2.88 -14.92 -4.59
C CYS A 81 2.87 -16.44 -4.43
N GLU A 82 2.02 -17.11 -5.20
CA GLU A 82 1.98 -18.56 -5.22
C GLU A 82 3.31 -19.14 -5.72
N PRO A 83 3.73 -20.31 -5.23
CA PRO A 83 4.97 -20.94 -5.66
C PRO A 83 5.01 -21.10 -7.20
N GLY A 84 6.05 -20.57 -7.82
CA GLY A 84 6.21 -20.58 -9.28
C GLY A 84 5.82 -19.27 -9.97
N THR A 85 5.27 -18.30 -9.24
CA THR A 85 4.92 -16.97 -9.75
C THR A 85 5.67 -15.87 -9.00
N VAL A 86 5.87 -14.73 -9.65
CA VAL A 86 6.55 -13.55 -9.10
C VAL A 86 5.68 -12.32 -9.24
N TYR A 87 5.89 -11.33 -8.39
CA TYR A 87 5.09 -10.11 -8.38
C TYR A 87 5.52 -9.15 -9.50
N SER A 88 4.56 -8.69 -10.31
CA SER A 88 4.73 -7.65 -11.32
C SER A 88 4.15 -6.32 -10.81
N GLU A 89 4.98 -5.29 -10.73
CA GLU A 89 4.55 -3.93 -10.37
C GLU A 89 3.75 -3.25 -11.48
N ASP A 90 4.01 -3.57 -12.75
CA ASP A 90 3.28 -3.02 -13.90
C ASP A 90 1.81 -3.46 -13.92
N SER A 91 1.57 -4.72 -13.59
CA SER A 91 0.23 -5.32 -13.58
C SER A 91 -0.39 -5.35 -12.18
N PHE A 92 0.37 -5.01 -11.14
CA PHE A 92 0.03 -5.12 -9.71
C PHE A 92 -0.46 -6.52 -9.31
N LYS A 93 0.13 -7.58 -9.89
CA LYS A 93 -0.32 -8.97 -9.77
C LYS A 93 0.84 -9.95 -9.82
N CYS A 94 0.62 -11.14 -9.27
CA CYS A 94 1.51 -12.28 -9.47
C CYS A 94 1.38 -12.80 -10.89
N MET A 95 2.50 -12.96 -11.58
CA MET A 95 2.60 -13.42 -12.97
C MET A 95 3.76 -14.42 -13.09
N ASP A 96 3.82 -15.14 -14.21
CA ASP A 96 4.95 -16.00 -14.51
C ASP A 96 6.26 -15.18 -14.55
N PRO A 97 7.36 -15.71 -14.02
CA PRO A 97 8.65 -15.00 -13.97
C PRO A 97 9.13 -14.54 -15.34
N GLU A 98 8.85 -15.29 -16.41
CA GLU A 98 9.20 -14.93 -17.78
C GLU A 98 8.53 -13.64 -18.26
N ASN A 99 7.43 -13.22 -17.63
CA ASN A 99 6.71 -11.99 -17.95
C ASN A 99 7.12 -10.80 -17.06
N VAL A 100 8.01 -11.00 -16.09
CA VAL A 100 8.43 -9.96 -15.13
C VAL A 100 9.90 -9.64 -15.35
N PRO A 101 10.22 -8.48 -15.98
CA PRO A 101 11.59 -8.08 -16.25
C PRO A 101 12.44 -8.09 -14.97
N GLY A 102 13.59 -8.78 -15.01
CA GLY A 102 14.50 -8.89 -13.86
C GLY A 102 14.20 -10.04 -12.90
N CYS A 103 13.06 -10.73 -13.03
CA CYS A 103 12.69 -11.88 -12.22
C CYS A 103 12.56 -13.20 -13.02
N GLU A 104 12.94 -13.20 -14.30
CA GLU A 104 12.82 -14.30 -15.27
C GLU A 104 13.41 -15.63 -14.79
N ASP A 105 14.56 -15.57 -14.13
CA ASP A 105 15.29 -16.75 -13.66
C ASP A 105 15.22 -16.93 -12.14
N TYR A 106 14.30 -16.21 -11.45
CA TYR A 106 14.22 -16.22 -9.99
C TYR A 106 14.12 -17.63 -9.38
N TYR A 107 13.30 -18.50 -9.98
CA TYR A 107 13.16 -19.89 -9.53
C TYR A 107 14.23 -20.84 -10.08
N LYS A 108 14.88 -20.50 -11.20
CA LYS A 108 15.95 -21.32 -11.80
C LYS A 108 17.26 -21.18 -11.02
N ASN A 109 17.53 -20.00 -10.48
CA ASN A 109 18.71 -19.69 -9.68
C ASN A 109 18.61 -20.16 -8.22
N LYS A 110 17.46 -20.70 -7.80
CA LYS A 110 17.21 -21.17 -6.43
C LYS A 110 17.46 -22.68 -6.25
N ASN A 111 18.03 -23.32 -7.27
CA ASN A 111 18.46 -24.73 -7.28
C ASN A 111 19.92 -24.88 -6.86
#